data_AF-A0A5N6PQ11-F1
#
_entry.id   AF-A0A5N6PQ11-F1
#
_cell.length_a   1.000
_cell.length_b   1.000
_cell.length_c   1.000
_cell.angle_alpha   90.00
_cell.angle_beta   90.00
_cell.angle_gamma   90.00
#
_symmetry.space_group_name_H-M   'P 1'
#
loop_
_entity.id
_entity.type
_entity.pdbx_description
1 polymer ?
#
loop_
_entity_poly.entity_id
_entity_poly.type
_entity_poly.pdbx_seq_one_letter_code
_entity_poly.pdbx_strand_id
1 'polypeptide(L)'
;MHVLLIPYPAQGHVTSLMEAAQCLTSNGLKVTFVNTVGDLGKMTKAIFQHMPSNDINKNNEEKITCVIADYSMGWVLRVAQKMGIRLAIFSPTLAKNFGLDNDLETETFTLFPKMLPIGPLLATNRSKRQVGHFWSEDSTCLTWLDQHLVCSVIYVAFGSLTLLDQAQFEELALGLELTKKPFLWMEGVSNWVPFLCWPYFAEQYFNKTYICDIWKTGVGLNKDDAGIVTRQEIKIKVEELLNNNLIKQNALTMQETVMGSLQAGNSSNKNLNNFIDWIKEGNNHAH
;
A
#
# COMPACT_ATOMS: atom_id res chain seq x y z
N MET A 1 5.14 -16.25 -20.78
CA MET A 1 6.10 -15.58 -19.87
C MET A 1 5.51 -15.56 -18.48
N HIS A 2 6.26 -16.00 -17.47
CA HIS A 2 5.75 -16.23 -16.12
C HIS A 2 6.53 -15.40 -15.10
N VAL A 3 5.80 -14.62 -14.31
CA VAL A 3 6.33 -13.71 -13.29
C VAL A 3 5.94 -14.21 -11.90
N LEU A 4 6.92 -14.26 -10.99
CA LEU A 4 6.70 -14.58 -9.58
C LEU A 4 6.68 -13.29 -8.75
N LEU A 5 5.62 -13.09 -7.96
CA LEU A 5 5.44 -11.93 -7.09
C LEU A 5 5.62 -12.34 -5.62
N ILE A 6 6.52 -11.65 -4.90
CA ILE A 6 6.88 -11.95 -3.51
C ILE A 6 6.62 -10.71 -2.63
N PRO A 7 5.47 -10.63 -1.93
CA PRO A 7 5.17 -9.51 -1.04
C PRO A 7 5.88 -9.65 0.32
N TYR A 8 6.09 -8.52 0.99
CA TYR A 8 6.35 -8.52 2.44
C TYR A 8 5.06 -8.93 3.18
N PRO A 9 5.12 -9.73 4.27
CA PRO A 9 3.95 -10.24 5.00
C PRO A 9 3.25 -9.17 5.85
N ALA A 10 2.79 -8.09 5.21
CA ALA A 10 1.93 -7.07 5.80
C ALA A 10 0.81 -6.74 4.81
N GLN A 11 -0.42 -6.55 5.31
CA GLN A 11 -1.61 -6.43 4.46
C GLN A 11 -1.46 -5.31 3.40
N GLY A 12 -0.88 -4.16 3.77
CA GLY A 12 -0.65 -3.06 2.81
C GLY A 12 0.27 -3.46 1.66
N HIS A 13 1.37 -4.15 1.96
CA HIS A 13 2.33 -4.63 0.95
C HIS A 13 1.71 -5.72 0.05
N VAL A 14 0.92 -6.63 0.65
CA VAL A 14 0.18 -7.67 -0.08
C VAL A 14 -0.85 -7.05 -1.01
N THR A 15 -1.66 -6.11 -0.52
CA THR A 15 -2.68 -5.42 -1.32
C THR A 15 -2.07 -4.68 -2.50
N SER A 16 -1.06 -3.83 -2.27
CA SER A 16 -0.43 -3.05 -3.36
C SER A 16 0.26 -3.94 -4.39
N LEU A 17 0.95 -5.01 -3.97
CA LEU A 17 1.58 -5.92 -4.93
C LEU A 17 0.53 -6.78 -5.67
N MET A 18 -0.61 -7.07 -5.06
CA MET A 18 -1.72 -7.77 -5.71
C MET A 18 -2.38 -6.89 -6.78
N GLU A 19 -2.52 -5.59 -6.55
CA GLU A 19 -2.98 -4.64 -7.58
C GLU A 19 -2.02 -4.66 -8.78
N ALA A 20 -0.70 -4.65 -8.53
CA ALA A 20 0.28 -4.82 -9.60
C ALA A 20 0.11 -6.17 -10.32
N ALA A 21 -0.14 -7.27 -9.59
CA ALA A 21 -0.40 -8.59 -10.16
C ALA A 21 -1.58 -8.59 -11.14
N GLN A 22 -2.67 -7.91 -10.78
CA GLN A 22 -3.87 -7.77 -11.62
C GLN A 22 -3.56 -6.97 -12.88
N CYS A 23 -2.79 -5.88 -12.78
CA CYS A 23 -2.33 -5.11 -13.93
C CYS A 23 -1.48 -5.96 -14.88
N LEU A 24 -0.54 -6.74 -14.37
CA LEU A 24 0.32 -7.62 -15.17
C LEU A 24 -0.52 -8.72 -15.87
N THR A 25 -1.46 -9.33 -15.14
CA THR A 25 -2.34 -10.38 -15.68
C THR A 25 -3.24 -9.84 -16.78
N SER A 26 -3.81 -8.65 -16.59
CA SER A 26 -4.64 -7.97 -17.59
C SER A 26 -3.89 -7.63 -18.88
N ASN A 27 -2.55 -7.57 -18.82
CA ASN A 27 -1.66 -7.36 -19.96
C ASN A 27 -1.05 -8.66 -20.52
N GLY A 28 -1.66 -9.81 -20.20
CA GLY A 28 -1.32 -11.12 -20.78
C GLY A 28 -0.12 -11.82 -20.14
N LEU A 29 0.35 -11.36 -18.97
CA LEU A 29 1.41 -12.05 -18.22
C LEU A 29 0.82 -13.12 -17.32
N LYS A 30 1.45 -14.30 -17.27
CA LYS A 30 1.15 -15.30 -16.27
C LYS A 30 1.81 -14.90 -14.95
N VAL A 31 1.05 -14.86 -13.86
CA VAL A 31 1.52 -14.42 -12.54
C VAL A 31 1.30 -15.51 -11.49
N THR A 32 2.33 -15.79 -10.69
CA THR A 32 2.20 -16.51 -9.42
C THR A 32 2.46 -15.54 -8.28
N PHE A 33 1.50 -15.42 -7.36
CA PHE A 33 1.61 -14.57 -6.18
C PHE A 33 1.88 -15.42 -4.94
N VAL A 34 2.95 -15.13 -4.20
CA VAL A 34 3.32 -15.87 -2.98
C VAL A 34 2.51 -15.34 -1.79
N ASN A 35 1.74 -16.21 -1.12
CA ASN A 35 0.99 -15.85 0.07
C ASN A 35 1.81 -16.17 1.34
N THR A 36 2.30 -15.14 2.03
CA THR A 36 3.34 -15.27 3.07
C THR A 36 2.81 -15.54 4.49
N VAL A 37 1.49 -15.50 4.75
CA VAL A 37 0.94 -15.65 6.12
C VAL A 37 1.03 -17.08 6.66
N GLY A 38 0.95 -18.09 5.81
CA GLY A 38 1.16 -19.50 6.20
C GLY A 38 2.60 -19.99 6.04
N ASP A 39 3.42 -19.23 5.30
CA ASP A 39 4.65 -19.72 4.71
C ASP A 39 5.91 -19.03 5.20
N LEU A 40 5.88 -18.00 6.07
CA LEU A 40 7.13 -17.40 6.55
C LEU A 40 7.93 -18.35 7.47
N GLY A 41 7.25 -19.06 8.38
CA GLY A 41 7.91 -20.05 9.24
C GLY A 41 8.40 -21.29 8.47
N LYS A 42 7.71 -21.66 7.37
CA LYS A 42 8.06 -22.81 6.53
C LYS A 42 9.06 -22.45 5.44
N MET A 43 8.91 -21.30 4.77
CA MET A 43 9.87 -20.76 3.81
C MET A 43 11.14 -20.31 4.48
N THR A 44 11.17 -19.59 5.61
CA THR A 44 12.46 -19.23 6.22
C THR A 44 13.22 -20.49 6.65
N LYS A 45 12.51 -21.49 7.20
CA LYS A 45 13.10 -22.78 7.57
C LYS A 45 13.49 -23.63 6.34
N ALA A 46 12.71 -23.61 5.26
CA ALA A 46 13.01 -24.30 4.00
C ALA A 46 14.02 -23.55 3.11
N ILE A 47 14.16 -22.23 3.22
CA ILE A 47 15.16 -21.42 2.52
C ILE A 47 16.53 -21.64 3.19
N PHE A 48 16.57 -21.77 4.52
CA PHE A 48 17.79 -22.11 5.25
C PHE A 48 18.13 -23.62 5.24
N GLN A 49 17.14 -24.52 5.15
CA GLN A 49 17.37 -25.98 5.22
C GLN A 49 17.21 -26.73 3.88
N HIS A 50 16.43 -26.22 2.93
CA HIS A 50 15.87 -26.97 1.78
C HIS A 50 15.69 -26.12 0.50
N MET A 51 16.55 -25.15 0.20
CA MET A 51 16.68 -24.69 -1.20
C MET A 51 17.79 -25.50 -1.87
N PRO A 52 17.54 -26.74 -2.34
CA PRO A 52 18.39 -27.29 -3.37
C PRO A 52 18.22 -26.38 -4.57
N SER A 53 19.33 -25.99 -5.17
CA SER A 53 19.37 -25.05 -6.29
C SER A 53 18.74 -25.59 -7.59
N ASN A 54 17.87 -26.61 -7.52
CA ASN A 54 17.44 -27.43 -8.64
C ASN A 54 15.92 -27.54 -8.86
N ASP A 55 15.04 -27.03 -7.99
CA ASP A 55 13.61 -27.43 -8.05
C ASP A 55 12.61 -26.35 -8.50
N ILE A 56 13.07 -25.15 -8.87
CA ILE A 56 12.18 -24.12 -9.46
C ILE A 56 11.90 -24.38 -10.96
N ASN A 57 12.55 -25.38 -11.59
CA ASN A 57 12.38 -25.72 -13.02
C ASN A 57 12.23 -27.23 -13.32
N LYS A 58 11.81 -28.07 -12.36
CA LYS A 58 11.75 -29.53 -12.59
C LYS A 58 10.63 -30.01 -13.51
N ASN A 59 9.61 -29.18 -13.78
CA ASN A 59 8.59 -29.49 -14.77
C ASN A 59 8.78 -28.60 -15.99
N ASN A 60 9.15 -29.23 -17.09
CA ASN A 60 9.67 -28.63 -18.33
C ASN A 60 8.61 -27.91 -19.19
N GLU A 61 7.56 -27.34 -18.59
CA GLU A 61 6.51 -26.64 -19.33
C GLU A 61 6.41 -25.14 -19.00
N GLU A 62 6.88 -24.66 -17.84
CA GLU A 62 6.66 -23.25 -17.44
C GLU A 62 7.82 -22.63 -16.66
N LYS A 63 8.80 -22.07 -17.36
CA LYS A 63 9.97 -21.40 -16.76
C LYS A 63 9.60 -20.00 -16.24
N ILE A 64 9.91 -19.73 -14.97
CA ILE A 64 9.84 -18.38 -14.40
C ILE A 64 10.91 -17.50 -15.05
N THR A 65 10.49 -16.37 -15.61
CA THR A 65 11.34 -15.46 -16.41
C THR A 65 11.66 -14.15 -15.70
N CYS A 66 10.91 -13.81 -14.65
CA CYS A 66 11.10 -12.60 -13.86
C CYS A 66 10.55 -12.81 -12.44
N VAL A 67 11.22 -12.22 -11.45
CA VAL A 67 10.73 -12.09 -10.07
C VAL A 67 10.47 -10.61 -9.79
N ILE A 68 9.32 -10.30 -9.22
CA ILE A 68 9.00 -8.98 -8.67
C ILE A 68 8.85 -9.16 -7.16
N ALA A 69 9.68 -8.50 -6.38
CA ALA A 69 9.67 -8.66 -4.93
C ALA A 69 9.57 -7.31 -4.22
N ASP A 70 8.91 -7.32 -3.07
CA ASP A 70 8.90 -6.19 -2.16
C ASP A 70 10.34 -5.81 -1.78
N TYR A 71 10.63 -4.51 -1.65
CA TYR A 71 11.96 -4.01 -1.29
C TYR A 71 12.48 -4.57 0.05
N SER A 72 11.56 -4.91 0.97
CA SER A 72 11.88 -5.51 2.26
C SER A 72 12.37 -6.96 2.13
N MET A 73 12.15 -7.61 0.99
CA MET A 73 12.53 -8.99 0.70
C MET A 73 13.93 -9.08 0.10
N GLY A 74 14.91 -8.42 0.73
CA GLY A 74 16.28 -8.27 0.21
C GLY A 74 17.03 -9.59 -0.08
N TRP A 75 16.61 -10.71 0.52
CA TRP A 75 17.15 -12.04 0.22
C TRP A 75 16.86 -12.48 -1.22
N VAL A 76 15.78 -12.00 -1.83
CA VAL A 76 15.38 -12.34 -3.21
C VAL A 76 16.45 -11.90 -4.21
N LEU A 77 17.19 -10.82 -3.93
CA LEU A 77 18.29 -10.35 -4.77
C LEU A 77 19.34 -11.45 -5.00
N ARG A 78 19.76 -12.12 -3.92
CA ARG A 78 20.78 -13.17 -3.98
C ARG A 78 20.28 -14.39 -4.75
N VAL A 79 19.00 -14.74 -4.56
CA VAL A 79 18.37 -15.89 -5.25
C VAL A 79 18.24 -15.61 -6.75
N ALA A 80 17.73 -14.44 -7.14
CA ALA A 80 17.58 -14.06 -8.54
C ALA A 80 18.93 -14.03 -9.27
N GLN A 81 19.96 -13.46 -8.64
CA GLN A 81 21.33 -13.46 -9.18
C GLN A 81 21.87 -14.88 -9.40
N LYS A 82 21.75 -15.76 -8.39
CA LYS A 82 22.22 -17.15 -8.49
C LYS A 82 21.51 -17.93 -9.59
N MET A 83 20.24 -17.61 -9.84
CA MET A 83 19.41 -18.30 -10.83
C MET A 83 19.46 -17.66 -12.23
N GLY A 84 20.14 -16.52 -12.39
CA GLY A 84 20.15 -15.77 -13.65
C GLY A 84 18.75 -15.28 -14.07
N ILE A 85 17.84 -15.07 -13.11
CA ILE A 85 16.48 -14.60 -13.36
C ILE A 85 16.45 -13.09 -13.17
N ARG A 86 15.73 -12.38 -14.05
CA ARG A 86 15.53 -10.94 -13.91
C ARG A 86 14.75 -10.63 -12.64
N LEU A 87 15.14 -9.55 -11.98
CA LEU A 87 14.53 -9.08 -10.74
C LEU A 87 14.08 -7.63 -10.92
N ALA A 88 12.85 -7.35 -10.49
CA ALA A 88 12.37 -6.01 -10.22
C ALA A 88 12.02 -5.88 -8.74
N ILE A 89 12.33 -4.72 -8.16
CA ILE A 89 11.97 -4.39 -6.78
C ILE A 89 10.73 -3.51 -6.81
N PHE A 90 9.74 -3.88 -6.00
CA PHE A 90 8.50 -3.14 -5.80
C PHE A 90 8.53 -2.45 -4.43
N SER A 91 8.21 -1.16 -4.41
CA SER A 91 8.01 -0.40 -3.18
C SER A 91 6.60 0.16 -3.17
N PRO A 92 5.76 -0.18 -2.18
CA PRO A 92 4.44 0.44 -2.01
C PRO A 92 4.52 1.84 -1.38
N THR A 93 5.73 2.32 -1.07
CA THR A 93 5.93 3.58 -0.35
C THR A 93 6.44 4.70 -1.27
N LEU A 94 6.34 5.95 -0.82
CA LEU A 94 6.81 7.12 -1.56
C LEU A 94 8.31 7.04 -1.86
N ALA A 95 8.70 7.49 -3.05
CA ALA A 95 10.08 7.53 -3.51
C ALA A 95 11.05 8.23 -2.53
N LYS A 96 10.57 9.19 -1.74
CA LYS A 96 11.36 9.95 -0.76
C LYS A 96 11.91 9.08 0.39
N ASN A 97 11.37 7.88 0.61
CA ASN A 97 11.84 6.96 1.65
C ASN A 97 13.22 6.34 1.37
N PHE A 98 13.81 6.56 0.20
CA PHE A 98 15.17 6.12 -0.13
C PHE A 98 16.28 7.07 0.35
N GLY A 99 15.97 8.03 1.24
CA GLY A 99 16.98 8.77 2.00
C GLY A 99 17.56 9.99 1.30
N LEU A 100 16.74 10.77 0.59
CA LEU A 100 17.16 12.06 0.03
C LEU A 100 16.45 13.20 0.76
N ASP A 101 17.21 13.87 1.64
CA ASP A 101 16.88 15.19 2.16
C ASP A 101 16.92 16.19 1.01
N ASN A 102 15.79 16.39 0.31
CA ASN A 102 15.30 17.66 -0.24
C ASN A 102 14.04 17.45 -1.10
N ASP A 103 13.34 18.55 -1.35
CA ASP A 103 11.89 18.64 -1.57
C ASP A 103 11.31 18.19 -2.92
N LEU A 104 11.95 17.31 -3.69
CA LEU A 104 11.40 16.93 -5.00
C LEU A 104 11.59 15.44 -5.29
N GLU A 105 10.48 14.70 -5.44
CA GLU A 105 10.48 13.33 -5.99
C GLU A 105 11.31 13.24 -7.29
N THR A 106 11.34 14.33 -8.06
CA THR A 106 12.16 14.55 -9.27
C THR A 106 13.66 14.28 -9.06
N GLU A 107 14.25 14.66 -7.93
CA GLU A 107 15.68 14.42 -7.65
C GLU A 107 15.96 12.93 -7.40
N THR A 108 15.02 12.23 -6.76
CA THR A 108 15.15 10.78 -6.53
C THR A 108 15.12 10.01 -7.86
N PHE A 109 14.22 10.37 -8.78
CA PHE A 109 14.18 9.76 -10.12
C PHE A 109 15.41 10.10 -10.96
N THR A 110 16.07 11.24 -10.70
CA THR A 110 17.33 11.61 -11.36
C THR A 110 18.49 10.73 -10.88
N LEU A 111 18.55 10.45 -9.58
CA LEU A 111 19.60 9.60 -8.98
C LEU A 111 19.40 8.11 -9.28
N PHE A 112 18.15 7.68 -9.44
CA PHE A 112 17.79 6.30 -9.76
C PHE A 112 16.98 6.23 -11.07
N PRO A 113 17.62 6.36 -12.24
CA PRO A 113 16.92 6.45 -13.53
C PRO A 113 16.18 5.16 -13.93
N LYS A 114 16.43 4.04 -13.24
CA LYS A 114 15.71 2.78 -13.41
C LYS A 114 14.48 2.66 -12.51
N MET A 115 14.24 3.63 -11.63
CA MET A 115 13.05 3.67 -10.79
C MET A 115 11.89 4.24 -11.59
N LEU A 116 10.82 3.44 -11.71
CA LEU A 116 9.65 3.79 -12.51
C LEU A 116 8.45 4.05 -11.61
N PRO A 117 7.95 5.30 -11.52
CA PRO A 117 6.69 5.55 -10.84
C PRO A 117 5.56 4.95 -11.67
N ILE A 118 4.95 3.88 -11.16
CA ILE A 118 3.81 3.20 -11.77
C ILE A 118 2.49 3.46 -11.03
N GLY A 119 2.56 4.22 -9.93
CA GLY A 119 1.40 4.58 -9.12
C GLY A 119 0.64 5.81 -9.63
N PRO A 120 -0.60 6.02 -9.16
CA PRO A 120 -1.38 5.09 -8.35
C PRO A 120 -1.87 3.92 -9.21
N LEU A 121 -1.65 2.69 -8.74
CA LEU A 121 -2.20 1.49 -9.38
C LEU A 121 -3.65 1.38 -8.91
N LEU A 122 -4.61 1.65 -9.78
CA LEU A 122 -5.99 1.30 -9.47
C LEU A 122 -6.22 -0.17 -9.80
N ALA A 123 -6.85 -0.91 -8.89
CA ALA A 123 -7.64 -2.08 -9.24
C ALA A 123 -8.69 -1.66 -10.28
N THR A 124 -8.34 -1.84 -11.56
CA THR A 124 -9.23 -1.67 -12.70
C THR A 124 -10.32 -2.74 -12.55
N ASN A 125 -11.49 -2.31 -12.05
CA ASN A 125 -12.66 -3.10 -11.60
C ASN A 125 -12.73 -3.37 -10.09
N ARG A 126 -13.19 -2.37 -9.32
CA ARG A 126 -13.82 -2.61 -8.00
C ARG A 126 -15.01 -3.57 -8.05
N SER A 127 -15.50 -3.94 -9.24
CA SER A 127 -16.62 -4.87 -9.46
C SER A 127 -16.22 -6.35 -9.56
N LYS A 128 -14.92 -6.69 -9.61
CA LYS A 128 -14.47 -8.08 -9.59
C LYS A 128 -13.74 -8.35 -8.28
N ARG A 129 -14.36 -9.18 -7.43
CA ARG A 129 -13.85 -9.91 -6.26
C ARG A 129 -12.45 -9.46 -5.83
N GLN A 130 -12.33 -8.67 -4.75
CA GLN A 130 -11.02 -8.30 -4.23
C GLN A 130 -10.27 -9.58 -3.84
N VAL A 131 -9.08 -9.78 -4.40
CA VAL A 131 -8.21 -10.93 -4.13
C VAL A 131 -7.07 -10.43 -3.26
N GLY A 132 -6.61 -11.21 -2.28
CA GLY A 132 -5.45 -10.84 -1.44
C GLY A 132 -5.78 -10.23 -0.07
N HIS A 133 -7.05 -10.21 0.34
CA HIS A 133 -7.42 -9.94 1.73
C HIS A 133 -7.21 -11.20 2.58
N PHE A 134 -6.64 -11.05 3.78
CA PHE A 134 -6.54 -12.15 4.74
C PHE A 134 -7.90 -12.57 5.31
N TRP A 135 -8.88 -11.66 5.26
CA TRP A 135 -10.20 -11.83 5.86
C TRP A 135 -11.31 -11.79 4.81
N SER A 136 -12.42 -12.48 5.09
CA SER A 136 -13.63 -12.40 4.27
C SER A 136 -14.26 -11.01 4.38
N GLU A 137 -14.71 -10.46 3.25
CA GLU A 137 -15.46 -9.19 3.23
C GLU A 137 -16.74 -9.31 4.06
N ASP A 138 -16.92 -8.38 5.00
CA ASP A 138 -18.17 -8.20 5.74
C ASP A 138 -18.94 -7.01 5.17
N SER A 139 -20.00 -7.27 4.41
CA SER A 139 -20.83 -6.22 3.80
C SER A 139 -21.82 -5.57 4.78
N THR A 140 -21.98 -6.10 6.00
CA THR A 140 -22.95 -5.55 6.97
C THR A 140 -22.60 -4.12 7.38
N CYS A 141 -21.30 -3.81 7.46
CA CYS A 141 -20.84 -2.45 7.73
C CYS A 141 -21.23 -1.45 6.62
N LEU A 142 -21.33 -1.91 5.36
CA LEU A 142 -21.77 -1.06 4.24
C LEU A 142 -23.26 -0.75 4.35
N THR A 143 -24.10 -1.74 4.69
CA THR A 143 -25.53 -1.53 4.92
C THR A 143 -25.79 -0.60 6.11
N TRP A 144 -24.93 -0.62 7.13
CA TRP A 144 -24.98 0.34 8.23
C TRP A 144 -24.57 1.76 7.76
N LEU A 145 -23.51 1.88 6.98
CA LEU A 145 -23.04 3.17 6.42
C LEU A 145 -24.12 3.86 5.57
N ASP A 146 -24.88 3.10 4.77
CA ASP A 146 -25.95 3.62 3.91
C ASP A 146 -27.08 4.34 4.69
N GLN A 147 -27.17 4.13 6.01
CA GLN A 147 -28.18 4.74 6.88
C GLN A 147 -27.75 6.12 7.42
N HIS A 148 -26.52 6.54 7.18
CA HIS A 148 -25.96 7.78 7.69
C HIS A 148 -25.85 8.87 6.62
N LEU A 149 -25.85 10.13 7.05
CA LEU A 149 -25.67 11.26 6.13
C LEU A 149 -24.28 11.21 5.48
N VAL A 150 -24.19 11.69 4.24
CA VAL A 150 -22.93 11.79 3.51
C VAL A 150 -21.89 12.59 4.33
N CYS A 151 -20.66 12.06 4.42
CA CYS A 151 -19.56 12.65 5.17
C CYS A 151 -19.83 12.89 6.68
N SER A 152 -20.69 12.07 7.30
CA SER A 152 -21.02 12.18 8.74
C SER A 152 -20.43 11.10 9.64
N VAL A 153 -19.90 10.01 9.05
CA VAL A 153 -19.31 8.88 9.77
C VAL A 153 -17.79 9.02 9.82
N ILE A 154 -17.20 8.82 10.99
CA ILE A 154 -15.73 8.80 11.17
C ILE A 154 -15.22 7.40 10.88
N TYR A 155 -14.30 7.28 9.93
CA TYR A 155 -13.62 6.02 9.66
C TYR A 155 -12.31 5.95 10.45
N VAL A 156 -12.13 4.92 11.26
CA VAL A 156 -10.94 4.72 12.11
C VAL A 156 -10.24 3.42 11.71
N ALA A 157 -8.97 3.51 11.32
CA ALA A 157 -8.15 2.35 10.97
C ALA A 157 -6.68 2.57 11.31
N PHE A 158 -6.04 1.56 11.91
CA PHE A 158 -4.63 1.60 12.31
C PHE A 158 -3.73 0.69 11.47
N GLY A 159 -4.26 0.12 10.38
CA GLY A 159 -3.56 -0.88 9.57
C GLY A 159 -3.40 -2.22 10.29
N SER A 160 -2.58 -3.11 9.72
CA SER A 160 -2.44 -4.50 10.17
C SER A 160 -1.30 -4.76 11.18
N LEU A 161 -0.50 -3.74 11.49
CA LEU A 161 0.72 -3.88 12.28
C LEU A 161 0.74 -3.03 13.56
N THR A 162 -0.24 -2.14 13.73
CA THR A 162 -0.27 -1.23 14.87
C THR A 162 -0.93 -1.91 16.05
N LEU A 163 -0.23 -1.94 17.19
CA LEU A 163 -0.77 -2.39 18.47
C LEU A 163 -0.85 -1.19 19.39
N LEU A 164 -2.07 -0.82 19.79
CA LEU A 164 -2.30 0.19 20.82
C LEU A 164 -2.26 -0.49 22.19
N ASP A 165 -1.59 0.14 23.15
CA ASP A 165 -1.72 -0.27 24.54
C ASP A 165 -3.11 0.10 25.10
N GLN A 166 -3.44 -0.47 26.27
CA GLN A 166 -4.74 -0.31 26.90
C GLN A 166 -5.08 1.16 27.18
N ALA A 167 -4.12 1.94 27.66
CA ALA A 167 -4.36 3.35 28.01
C ALA A 167 -4.68 4.18 26.75
N GLN A 168 -3.93 3.95 25.68
CA GLN A 168 -4.15 4.66 24.43
C GLN A 168 -5.45 4.22 23.75
N PHE A 169 -5.80 2.94 23.85
CA PHE A 169 -7.07 2.40 23.36
C PHE A 169 -8.27 3.03 24.09
N GLU A 170 -8.20 3.16 25.42
CA GLU A 170 -9.25 3.80 26.22
C GLU A 170 -9.44 5.28 25.86
N GLU A 171 -8.36 6.06 25.73
CA GLU A 171 -8.44 7.45 25.29
C GLU A 171 -9.06 7.60 23.90
N LEU A 172 -8.77 6.67 22.99
CA LEU A 172 -9.38 6.62 21.66
C LEU A 172 -10.88 6.34 21.73
N ALA A 173 -11.29 5.30 22.45
CA ALA A 173 -12.70 4.94 22.58
C ALA A 173 -13.51 6.09 23.20
N LEU A 174 -13.00 6.67 24.29
CA LEU A 174 -13.64 7.79 24.98
C LEU A 174 -13.62 9.06 24.13
N GLY A 175 -12.55 9.32 23.38
CA GLY A 175 -12.47 10.44 22.46
C GLY A 175 -13.53 10.37 21.35
N LEU A 176 -13.71 9.19 20.75
CA LEU A 176 -14.74 8.96 19.74
C LEU A 176 -16.14 9.11 20.35
N GLU A 177 -16.40 8.53 21.52
CA GLU A 177 -17.68 8.66 22.22
C GLU A 177 -18.02 10.14 22.50
N LEU A 178 -17.04 10.93 22.97
CA LEU A 178 -17.21 12.35 23.27
C LEU A 178 -17.61 13.20 22.06
N THR A 179 -17.28 12.77 20.84
CA THR A 179 -17.68 13.49 19.61
C THR A 179 -19.17 13.37 19.33
N LYS A 180 -19.83 12.34 19.87
CA LYS A 180 -21.22 11.96 19.56
C LYS A 180 -21.48 11.80 18.06
N LYS A 181 -20.45 11.41 17.31
CA LYS A 181 -20.53 11.11 15.88
C LYS A 181 -20.55 9.59 15.67
N PRO A 182 -21.27 9.11 14.65
CA PRO A 182 -21.14 7.71 14.25
C PRO A 182 -19.71 7.46 13.80
N PHE A 183 -19.13 6.34 14.21
CA PHE A 183 -17.80 5.93 13.76
C PHE A 183 -17.81 4.46 13.35
N LEU A 184 -17.04 4.16 12.31
CA LEU A 184 -16.77 2.80 11.86
C LEU A 184 -15.29 2.53 12.13
N TRP A 185 -15.01 1.61 13.04
CA TRP A 185 -13.65 1.17 13.33
C TRP A 185 -13.40 -0.15 12.61
N MET A 186 -12.49 -0.15 11.64
CA MET A 186 -12.14 -1.31 10.84
C MET A 186 -10.63 -1.44 10.67
N GLU A 187 -10.17 -2.66 10.44
CA GLU A 187 -8.83 -2.92 9.94
C GLU A 187 -8.75 -2.62 8.42
N GLY A 188 -8.77 -1.32 8.07
CA GLY A 188 -8.28 -0.80 6.78
C GLY A 188 -9.22 -0.84 5.56
N VAL A 189 -9.56 0.34 5.01
CA VAL A 189 -10.18 0.53 3.70
C VAL A 189 -9.67 1.85 3.10
N SER A 190 -9.23 1.79 1.84
CA SER A 190 -8.71 2.91 1.07
C SER A 190 -9.85 3.69 0.40
N ASN A 191 -10.36 4.73 1.06
CA ASN A 191 -11.35 5.63 0.49
C ASN A 191 -10.87 7.08 0.59
N TRP A 192 -11.18 7.88 -0.42
CA TRP A 192 -10.74 9.26 -0.61
C TRP A 192 -11.43 10.22 0.37
N VAL A 193 -11.18 10.02 1.66
CA VAL A 193 -11.79 10.74 2.78
C VAL A 193 -10.73 11.61 3.48
N PRO A 194 -11.12 12.74 4.10
CA PRO A 194 -10.22 13.50 4.96
C PRO A 194 -9.60 12.61 6.05
N PHE A 195 -8.31 12.82 6.34
CA PHE A 195 -7.56 11.93 7.24
C PHE A 195 -7.31 12.55 8.60
N LEU A 196 -7.52 11.77 9.66
CA LEU A 196 -6.96 12.03 10.98
C LEU A 196 -5.64 11.26 11.10
N CYS A 197 -4.51 11.98 11.08
CA CYS A 197 -3.18 11.37 11.02
C CYS A 197 -2.67 10.99 12.41
N TRP A 198 -2.48 9.69 12.62
CA TRP A 198 -1.93 9.10 13.84
C TRP A 198 -0.74 8.18 13.52
N PRO A 199 0.47 8.73 13.33
CA PRO A 199 1.63 7.90 13.02
C PRO A 199 2.11 7.10 14.24
N TYR A 200 2.47 5.85 14.01
CA TYR A 200 3.01 4.93 15.02
C TYR A 200 4.45 4.51 14.73
N PHE A 201 4.82 4.23 13.47
CA PHE A 201 6.19 3.84 13.09
C PHE A 201 6.52 4.11 11.62
N ALA A 202 7.81 4.03 11.30
CA ALA A 202 8.37 4.07 9.94
C ALA A 202 7.88 5.25 9.10
N GLU A 203 7.41 5.00 7.88
CA GLU A 203 7.02 6.00 6.90
C GLU A 203 5.77 6.78 7.28
N GLN A 204 5.04 6.35 8.31
CA GLN A 204 3.81 7.01 8.74
C GLN A 204 4.06 8.45 9.22
N TYR A 205 5.23 8.73 9.79
CA TYR A 205 5.61 10.09 10.18
C TYR A 205 5.75 11.03 8.98
N PHE A 206 6.37 10.56 7.90
CA PHE A 206 6.46 11.33 6.65
C PHE A 206 5.08 11.47 6.01
N ASN A 207 4.26 10.41 6.00
CA ASN A 207 2.90 10.46 5.49
C ASN A 207 2.05 11.50 6.23
N LYS A 208 2.20 11.63 7.56
CA LYS A 208 1.54 12.69 8.35
C LYS A 208 1.92 14.07 7.82
N THR A 209 3.21 14.35 7.61
CA THR A 209 3.70 15.64 7.08
C THR A 209 3.12 15.93 5.69
N TYR A 210 3.13 14.95 4.79
CA TYR A 210 2.52 15.14 3.47
C TYR A 210 1.04 15.46 3.56
N ILE A 211 0.28 14.70 4.33
CA ILE A 211 -1.17 14.88 4.44
C ILE A 211 -1.54 16.19 5.14
N CYS A 212 -0.85 16.54 6.23
CA CYS A 212 -1.20 17.69 7.07
C CYS A 212 -0.61 19.00 6.52
N ASP A 213 0.65 18.99 6.11
CA ASP A 213 1.41 20.22 5.88
C ASP A 213 1.53 20.55 4.38
N ILE A 214 1.70 19.54 3.53
CA ILE A 214 1.91 19.69 2.09
C ILE A 214 0.57 19.70 1.34
N TRP A 215 -0.15 18.58 1.38
CA TRP A 215 -1.43 18.38 0.68
C TRP A 215 -2.61 19.03 1.40
N LYS A 216 -2.48 19.22 2.72
CA LYS A 216 -3.52 19.83 3.57
C LYS A 216 -4.88 19.13 3.42
N THR A 217 -4.85 17.80 3.34
CA THR A 217 -6.01 16.91 3.21
C THR A 217 -6.36 16.19 4.51
N GLY A 218 -5.66 16.50 5.60
CA GLY A 218 -5.94 15.95 6.91
C GLY A 218 -5.39 16.79 8.05
N VAL A 219 -5.64 16.32 9.28
CA VAL A 219 -5.17 16.96 10.52
C VAL A 219 -4.42 15.93 11.35
N GLY A 220 -3.32 16.35 11.98
CA GLY A 220 -2.52 15.52 12.86
C GLY A 220 -3.03 15.52 14.30
N LEU A 221 -3.02 14.36 14.93
CA LEU A 221 -3.13 14.24 16.39
C LEU A 221 -1.79 14.51 17.05
N ASN A 222 -1.84 15.11 18.23
CA ASN A 222 -0.67 15.39 19.05
C ASN A 222 -0.75 14.62 20.36
N LYS A 223 0.42 14.17 20.81
CA LYS A 223 0.58 13.53 22.11
C LYS A 223 0.83 14.61 23.15
N ASP A 224 0.35 14.38 24.37
CA ASP A 224 0.72 15.16 25.53
C ASP A 224 2.15 14.82 26.02
N ASP A 225 2.56 15.45 27.12
CA ASP A 225 3.88 15.24 27.73
C ASP A 225 4.10 13.79 28.21
N ALA A 226 3.03 13.02 28.41
CA ALA A 226 3.07 11.60 28.76
C ALA A 226 3.15 10.69 27.52
N GLY A 227 3.14 11.25 26.31
CA GLY A 227 3.18 10.49 25.06
C GLY A 227 1.83 9.91 24.65
N ILE A 228 0.73 10.36 25.26
CA ILE A 228 -0.63 9.89 25.02
C ILE A 228 -1.40 10.91 24.19
N VAL A 229 -2.14 10.43 23.19
CA VAL A 229 -3.15 11.24 22.52
C VAL A 229 -4.41 11.18 23.37
N THR A 230 -4.75 12.31 23.99
CA THR A 230 -5.90 12.39 24.90
C THR A 230 -7.22 12.36 24.15
N ARG A 231 -8.28 11.87 24.80
CA ARG A 231 -9.67 11.90 24.32
C ARG A 231 -10.12 13.31 23.92
N GLN A 232 -9.60 14.33 24.61
CA GLN A 232 -9.92 15.72 24.33
C GLN A 232 -9.26 16.20 23.03
N GLU A 233 -7.99 15.83 22.81
CA GLU A 233 -7.32 16.07 21.52
C GLU A 233 -8.07 15.36 20.39
N ILE A 234 -8.44 14.09 20.56
CA ILE A 234 -9.22 13.33 19.55
C ILE A 234 -10.51 14.05 19.22
N LYS A 235 -11.29 14.43 20.24
CA LYS A 235 -12.55 15.17 20.05
C LYS A 235 -12.33 16.44 19.25
N ILE A 236 -11.37 17.28 19.67
CA ILE A 236 -11.08 18.56 19.02
C ILE A 236 -10.68 18.34 17.56
N LYS A 237 -9.77 17.40 17.29
CA LYS A 237 -9.27 17.15 15.93
C LYS A 237 -10.30 16.52 15.02
N VAL A 238 -11.18 15.66 15.54
CA VAL A 238 -12.33 15.15 14.80
C VAL A 238 -13.29 16.28 14.44
N GLU A 239 -13.63 17.15 15.40
CA GLU A 239 -14.51 18.29 15.16
C GLU A 239 -13.89 19.28 14.17
N GLU A 240 -12.59 19.53 14.26
CA GLU A 240 -11.82 20.33 13.30
C GLU A 240 -11.93 19.74 11.89
N LEU A 241 -11.60 18.44 11.75
CA LEU A 241 -11.61 17.76 10.46
C LEU A 241 -12.99 17.76 9.80
N LEU A 242 -14.05 17.51 10.56
CA LEU A 242 -15.42 17.47 10.04
C LEU A 242 -15.95 18.85 9.65
N ASN A 243 -15.49 19.93 10.29
CA ASN A 243 -15.96 21.29 10.03
C ASN A 243 -15.06 22.09 9.07
N ASN A 244 -13.90 21.54 8.68
CA ASN A 244 -12.96 22.23 7.80
C ASN A 244 -13.29 22.01 6.31
N ASN A 245 -13.96 22.99 5.70
CA ASN A 245 -14.30 22.95 4.27
C ASN A 245 -13.08 22.98 3.35
N LEU A 246 -11.98 23.63 3.75
CA LEU A 246 -10.75 23.69 2.95
C LEU A 246 -10.13 22.30 2.84
N ILE A 247 -10.05 21.54 3.95
CA ILE A 247 -9.55 20.17 3.94
C ILE A 247 -10.39 19.28 3.02
N LYS A 248 -11.72 19.41 3.09
CA LYS A 248 -12.64 18.67 2.22
C LYS A 248 -12.43 19.02 0.74
N GLN A 249 -12.29 20.30 0.42
CA GLN A 249 -12.01 20.76 -0.94
C GLN A 249 -10.66 20.25 -1.45
N ASN A 250 -9.60 20.33 -0.64
CA ASN A 250 -8.29 19.81 -1.01
C ASN A 250 -8.33 18.29 -1.29
N ALA A 251 -9.08 17.52 -0.49
CA ALA A 251 -9.26 16.10 -0.71
C ALA A 251 -9.98 15.80 -2.03
N LEU A 252 -11.01 16.58 -2.37
CA LEU A 252 -11.72 16.47 -3.66
C LEU A 252 -10.82 16.86 -4.84
N THR A 253 -10.09 17.97 -4.76
CA THR A 253 -9.14 18.37 -5.82
C THR A 253 -8.04 17.33 -6.02
N MET A 254 -7.53 16.74 -4.93
CA MET A 254 -6.55 15.66 -5.00
C MET A 254 -7.15 14.42 -5.67
N GLN A 255 -8.39 14.06 -5.33
CA GLN A 255 -9.12 12.97 -5.98
C GLN A 255 -9.28 13.23 -7.48
N GLU A 256 -9.73 14.41 -7.89
CA GLU A 256 -9.88 14.79 -9.31
C GLU A 256 -8.55 14.73 -10.05
N THR A 257 -7.47 15.21 -9.44
CA THR A 257 -6.11 15.17 -10.00
C THR A 257 -5.65 13.73 -10.20
N VAL A 258 -5.82 12.89 -9.18
CA VAL A 258 -5.47 11.46 -9.25
C VAL A 258 -6.31 10.76 -10.32
N MET A 259 -7.62 10.95 -10.33
CA MET A 259 -8.53 10.35 -11.33
C MET A 259 -8.23 10.84 -12.75
N GLY A 260 -7.88 12.11 -12.93
CA GLY A 260 -7.42 12.66 -14.20
C GLY A 260 -6.10 12.04 -14.66
N SER A 261 -5.18 11.79 -13.71
CA SER A 261 -3.91 11.13 -13.98
C SER A 261 -4.05 9.65 -14.34
N LEU A 262 -5.24 9.05 -14.27
CA LEU A 262 -5.49 7.64 -14.57
C LEU A 262 -6.00 7.40 -16.01
N GLN A 263 -6.23 8.47 -16.78
CA GLN A 263 -6.63 8.37 -18.18
C GLN A 263 -5.56 7.68 -19.04
N ALA A 264 -5.97 6.93 -20.07
CA ALA A 264 -5.05 6.25 -20.97
C ALA A 264 -4.02 7.23 -21.56
N GLY A 265 -2.73 6.89 -21.49
CA GLY A 265 -1.64 7.72 -22.03
C GLY A 265 -0.91 8.61 -21.01
N ASN A 266 -1.30 8.60 -19.72
CA ASN A 266 -0.52 9.28 -18.67
C ASN A 266 0.87 8.64 -18.43
N SER A 267 1.74 9.33 -17.68
CA SER A 267 3.10 8.90 -17.38
C SER A 267 3.18 7.57 -16.63
N SER A 268 2.32 7.32 -15.64
CA SER A 268 2.30 6.08 -14.86
C SER A 268 1.90 4.87 -15.70
N ASN A 269 0.87 5.01 -16.55
CA ASN A 269 0.45 4.01 -17.53
C ASN A 269 1.56 3.74 -18.55
N LYS A 270 2.24 4.78 -19.03
CA LYS A 270 3.40 4.64 -19.91
C LYS A 270 4.54 3.88 -19.22
N ASN A 271 4.83 4.21 -17.96
CA ASN A 271 5.87 3.53 -17.18
C ASN A 271 5.53 2.06 -16.92
N LEU A 272 4.26 1.76 -16.62
CA LEU A 272 3.78 0.39 -16.45
C LEU A 272 3.89 -0.40 -17.76
N ASN A 273 3.51 0.18 -18.90
CA ASN A 273 3.64 -0.45 -20.20
C ASN A 273 5.12 -0.69 -20.56
N ASN A 274 5.98 0.32 -20.37
CA ASN A 274 7.42 0.19 -20.56
C ASN A 274 8.01 -0.93 -19.67
N PHE A 275 7.55 -1.03 -18.42
CA PHE A 275 7.95 -2.10 -17.52
C PHE A 275 7.49 -3.47 -18.02
N ILE A 276 6.24 -3.59 -18.47
CA ILE A 276 5.71 -4.84 -19.05
C ILE A 276 6.50 -5.25 -20.29
N ASP A 277 6.81 -4.30 -21.16
CA ASP A 277 7.61 -4.53 -22.36
C ASP A 277 9.03 -4.96 -21.99
N TRP A 278 9.66 -4.31 -21.01
CA TRP A 278 10.92 -4.77 -20.44
C TRP A 278 10.83 -6.21 -19.95
N ILE A 279 9.77 -6.59 -19.21
CA ILE A 279 9.58 -8.00 -18.82
C ILE A 279 9.49 -8.86 -20.09
N LYS A 280 8.74 -8.49 -21.13
CA LYS A 280 8.59 -9.29 -22.35
C LYS A 280 9.91 -9.47 -23.14
N GLU A 281 10.73 -8.41 -23.23
CA GLU A 281 11.95 -8.37 -24.04
C GLU A 281 13.06 -9.30 -23.55
N GLY A 282 13.26 -9.45 -22.24
CA GLY A 282 14.36 -10.28 -21.73
C GLY A 282 14.20 -11.79 -21.93
N ASN A 283 13.25 -12.22 -22.78
CA ASN A 283 13.20 -13.56 -23.34
C ASN A 283 13.91 -13.66 -24.71
N ASN A 284 14.15 -12.54 -25.40
CA ASN A 284 14.72 -12.50 -26.76
C ASN A 284 16.26 -12.57 -26.79
N HIS A 285 16.93 -12.50 -25.63
CA HIS A 285 18.39 -12.56 -25.51
C HIS A 285 18.90 -13.88 -24.89
N ALA A 286 18.04 -14.91 -24.79
CA ALA A 286 18.37 -16.21 -24.23
C ALA A 286 18.62 -17.30 -25.29
N HIS A 287 19.16 -16.90 -26.45
CA HIS A 287 19.60 -17.80 -27.53
C HIS A 287 21.10 -17.64 -27.77
#